data_AF-A0A661LRD3-F1
#
_entry.id   AF-A0A661LRD3-F1
#
_cell.length_a   1.000
_cell.length_b   1.000
_cell.length_c   1.000
_cell.angle_alpha   90.00
_cell.angle_beta   90.00
_cell.angle_gamma   90.00
#
_symmetry.space_group_name_H-M   'P 1'
#
loop_
_entity.id
_entity.type
_entity.pdbx_description
1 polymer ?
#
loop_
_entity_poly.entity_id
_entity_poly.type
_entity_poly.pdbx_seq_one_letter_code
_entity_poly.pdbx_strand_id
1 'polypeptide(L)'
;HVILMGDLNCVADSKEMDLLSKNTGLRLPISKLPTYPSWNPKRHIDHILVSPSIQIDKVEVLNYPLSDHLPIAMEVSLPNKMGMNLIRSSSFYNGKSNDLVQPAFGAGHLNSIC
;
A
#
# COMPACT_ATOMS: atom_id res chain seq x y z
N HIS A 1 11.63 -7.42 4.25
CA HIS A 1 10.39 -6.68 4.58
C HIS A 1 9.48 -6.76 3.36
N VAL A 2 8.17 -6.94 3.56
CA VAL A 2 7.20 -7.18 2.48
C VAL A 2 6.01 -6.23 2.63
N ILE A 3 5.58 -5.68 1.50
CA ILE A 3 4.29 -5.00 1.32
C ILE A 3 3.55 -5.80 0.24
N LEU A 4 2.30 -6.16 0.53
CA LEU A 4 1.38 -6.81 -0.41
C LEU A 4 0.19 -5.87 -0.61
N MET A 5 -0.15 -5.54 -1.85
CA MET A 5 -1.29 -4.69 -2.14
C MET A 5 -2.06 -5.19 -3.35
N GLY A 6 -3.39 -5.03 -3.34
CA GLY A 6 -4.25 -5.39 -4.46
C GLY A 6 -5.74 -5.48 -4.09
N ASP A 7 -6.58 -5.59 -5.12
CA ASP A 7 -7.96 -6.05 -5.01
C ASP A 7 -7.97 -7.56 -4.73
N LEU A 8 -8.31 -7.93 -3.50
CA LEU A 8 -8.40 -9.34 -3.08
C LEU A 8 -9.83 -9.87 -3.14
N ASN A 9 -10.81 -9.03 -3.51
CA ASN A 9 -12.24 -9.34 -3.58
C ASN A 9 -12.84 -9.93 -2.27
N CYS A 10 -12.15 -9.80 -1.15
CA CYS A 10 -12.59 -10.25 0.17
C CYS A 10 -12.59 -9.10 1.18
N VAL A 11 -13.36 -9.23 2.25
CA VAL A 11 -13.39 -8.24 3.34
C VAL A 11 -12.31 -8.55 4.39
N ALA A 12 -11.92 -7.56 5.18
CA ALA A 12 -10.84 -7.70 6.17
C ALA A 12 -11.08 -8.81 7.23
N ASP A 13 -12.34 -9.15 7.49
CA ASP A 13 -12.78 -10.20 8.43
C ASP A 13 -13.11 -11.54 7.75
N SER A 14 -12.70 -11.73 6.50
CA SER A 14 -12.92 -12.98 5.76
C SER A 14 -11.96 -14.09 6.18
N LYS A 15 -12.34 -15.35 5.95
CA LYS A 15 -11.50 -16.52 6.24
C LYS A 15 -10.22 -16.52 5.39
N GLU A 16 -10.31 -16.08 4.15
CA GLU A 16 -9.18 -15.95 3.23
C GLU A 16 -8.14 -14.97 3.79
N MET A 17 -8.60 -13.85 4.35
CA MET A 17 -7.74 -12.84 4.94
C MET A 17 -7.08 -13.33 6.24
N ASP A 18 -7.85 -14.05 7.07
CA ASP A 18 -7.32 -14.73 8.25
C ASP A 18 -6.22 -15.75 7.89
N LEU A 19 -6.46 -16.57 6.86
CA LEU A 19 -5.48 -17.55 6.38
C LEU A 19 -4.23 -16.89 5.81
N LEU A 20 -4.40 -15.84 5.01
CA LEU A 20 -3.29 -15.06 4.46
C LEU A 20 -2.43 -14.48 5.59
N SER A 21 -3.06 -13.83 6.57
CA SER A 21 -2.38 -13.22 7.70
C SER A 21 -1.66 -14.27 8.57
N LYS A 22 -2.32 -15.41 8.86
CA LYS A 22 -1.72 -16.52 9.63
C LYS A 22 -0.52 -17.16 8.94
N ASN A 23 -0.60 -17.37 7.63
CA ASN A 23 0.44 -18.08 6.87
C ASN A 23 1.64 -17.18 6.55
N THR A 24 1.44 -15.86 6.44
CA THR A 24 2.49 -14.92 6.03
C THR A 24 3.02 -14.06 7.18
N GLY A 25 2.26 -13.92 8.27
CA GLY A 25 2.54 -12.96 9.33
C GLY A 25 2.33 -11.49 8.92
N LEU A 26 1.79 -11.23 7.73
CA LEU A 26 1.44 -9.88 7.30
C LEU A 26 0.22 -9.38 8.08
N ARG A 27 0.17 -8.06 8.30
CA ARG A 27 -0.90 -7.39 9.04
C ARG A 27 -1.65 -6.41 8.16
N LEU A 28 -2.95 -6.31 8.39
CA LEU A 28 -3.81 -5.26 7.86
C LEU A 28 -3.73 -3.98 8.71
N PRO A 29 -3.97 -2.80 8.11
CA PRO A 29 -4.30 -1.61 8.86
C PRO A 29 -5.67 -1.77 9.55
N ILE A 30 -5.84 -1.15 10.72
CA ILE A 30 -7.07 -1.25 11.53
C ILE A 30 -8.25 -0.47 10.90
N SER A 31 -7.99 0.36 9.88
CA SER A 31 -8.99 1.21 9.24
C SER A 31 -9.87 0.45 8.24
N LYS A 32 -11.19 0.58 8.36
CA LYS A 32 -12.14 0.19 7.30
C LYS A 32 -12.22 1.30 6.25
N LEU A 33 -11.70 1.03 5.06
CA LEU A 33 -11.59 2.00 3.98
C LEU A 33 -12.35 1.48 2.76
N PRO A 34 -13.67 1.75 2.62
CA PRO A 34 -14.42 1.30 1.48
C PRO A 34 -13.95 2.01 0.21
N THR A 35 -13.73 1.23 -0.84
CA THR A 35 -13.17 1.67 -2.13
C THR A 35 -14.11 1.38 -3.29
N TYR A 36 -14.98 0.37 -3.16
CA TYR A 36 -15.85 -0.09 -4.24
C TYR A 36 -17.35 0.02 -3.88
N PRO A 37 -18.23 0.35 -4.85
CA PRO A 37 -17.88 0.99 -6.12
C PRO A 37 -17.50 2.47 -5.91
N SER A 38 -16.65 3.02 -6.77
CA SER A 38 -16.06 4.35 -6.57
C SER A 38 -17.07 5.50 -6.45
N TRP A 39 -18.23 5.39 -7.09
CA TRP A 39 -19.31 6.37 -7.04
C TRP A 39 -20.17 6.30 -5.76
N ASN A 40 -20.08 5.21 -4.99
CA ASN A 40 -20.77 5.03 -3.71
C ASN A 40 -20.06 3.96 -2.88
N PRO A 41 -18.88 4.26 -2.33
CA PRO A 41 -18.01 3.25 -1.72
C PRO A 41 -18.67 2.60 -0.51
N LYS A 42 -18.84 1.27 -0.58
CA LYS A 42 -19.49 0.45 0.47
C LYS A 42 -18.70 -0.81 0.81
N ARG A 43 -17.86 -1.28 -0.11
CA ARG A 43 -17.07 -2.51 0.02
C ARG A 43 -15.59 -2.14 0.20
N HIS A 44 -14.97 -2.74 1.20
CA HIS A 44 -13.53 -2.67 1.47
C HIS A 44 -12.91 -3.99 1.03
N ILE A 45 -12.48 -4.03 -0.24
CA ILE A 45 -11.96 -5.23 -0.92
C ILE A 45 -10.55 -5.06 -1.48
N ASP A 46 -10.07 -3.82 -1.53
CA ASP A 46 -8.67 -3.47 -1.76
C ASP A 46 -7.94 -3.43 -0.43
N HIS A 47 -6.80 -4.12 -0.35
CA HIS A 47 -6.02 -4.23 0.88
C HIS A 47 -4.57 -3.89 0.64
N ILE A 48 -3.94 -3.22 1.60
CA ILE A 48 -2.49 -3.10 1.71
C ILE A 48 -2.06 -3.78 3.01
N LEU A 49 -1.37 -4.90 2.90
CA LEU A 49 -0.79 -5.64 4.01
C LEU A 49 0.71 -5.37 4.13
N VAL A 50 1.21 -5.28 5.36
CA VAL A 50 2.62 -5.00 5.63
C VAL A 50 3.22 -6.00 6.60
N SER A 51 4.54 -6.20 6.53
CA SER A 51 5.27 -6.94 7.58
C SER A 51 5.17 -6.22 8.94
N PRO A 52 5.21 -6.92 10.08
CA PRO A 52 5.13 -6.29 11.42
C PRO A 52 6.21 -5.26 11.71
N SER A 53 7.36 -5.38 11.03
CA SER A 53 8.50 -4.47 11.15
C SER A 53 8.39 -3.17 10.34
N ILE A 54 7.35 -3.03 9.51
CA ILE A 54 7.03 -1.78 8.80
C ILE A 54 6.04 -1.02 9.67
N GLN A 55 6.35 0.24 9.99
CA GLN A 55 5.42 1.12 10.70
C GLN A 55 4.45 1.74 9.71
N ILE A 56 3.17 1.80 10.07
CA ILE A 56 2.14 2.48 9.27
C ILE A 56 1.91 3.83 9.91
N ASP A 57 2.13 4.90 9.15
CA ASP A 57 2.00 6.27 9.62
C ASP A 57 0.63 6.84 9.25
N LYS A 58 0.14 6.54 8.04
CA LYS A 58 -1.16 6.99 7.55
C LYS A 58 -1.76 6.00 6.56
N VAL A 59 -3.09 5.88 6.57
CA VAL A 59 -3.85 5.16 5.53
C VAL A 59 -5.06 6.00 5.14
N GLU A 60 -5.32 6.18 3.86
CA GLU A 60 -6.46 6.96 3.37
C GLU A 60 -6.99 6.45 2.02
N VAL A 61 -8.28 6.71 1.78
CA VAL A 61 -8.89 6.55 0.45
C VAL A 61 -8.77 7.89 -0.27
N LEU A 62 -8.25 7.86 -1.48
CA LEU A 62 -8.12 9.04 -2.32
C LEU A 62 -9.40 9.24 -3.14
N ASN A 63 -9.98 10.44 -3.10
CA ASN A 63 -11.18 10.77 -3.87
C ASN A 63 -10.84 11.11 -5.34
N TYR A 64 -10.31 10.12 -6.06
CA TYR A 64 -9.99 10.19 -7.48
C TYR A 64 -10.68 9.02 -8.21
N PRO A 65 -11.99 9.11 -8.49
CA PRO A 65 -12.78 8.04 -9.09
C PRO A 65 -12.53 7.92 -10.60
N LEU A 66 -11.28 7.58 -10.97
CA LEU A 66 -10.88 7.33 -12.35
C LEU A 66 -11.09 5.86 -12.77
N SER A 67 -11.36 4.97 -11.81
CA SER A 67 -11.82 3.59 -12.03
C SER A 67 -13.11 3.32 -11.23
N ASP A 68 -13.59 2.08 -11.29
CA ASP A 68 -14.68 1.56 -10.45
C ASP A 68 -14.29 1.33 -8.98
N HIS A 69 -13.00 1.50 -8.64
CA HIS A 69 -12.46 1.52 -7.29
C HIS A 69 -11.88 2.90 -6.96
N LEU A 70 -11.98 3.32 -5.69
CA LEU A 70 -11.20 4.46 -5.20
C LEU A 70 -9.80 4.00 -4.80
N PRO A 71 -8.73 4.71 -5.22
CA PRO A 71 -7.38 4.35 -4.82
C PRO A 71 -7.19 4.44 -3.31
N ILE A 72 -6.41 3.52 -2.75
CA ILE A 72 -5.97 3.58 -1.34
C ILE A 72 -4.49 3.90 -1.26
N ALA A 73 -4.14 4.83 -0.37
CA ALA A 73 -2.79 5.23 -0.10
C ALA A 73 -2.38 4.84 1.32
N MET A 74 -1.14 4.36 1.46
CA MET A 74 -0.52 4.09 2.76
C MET A 74 0.86 4.72 2.83
N GLU A 75 1.08 5.53 3.86
CA GLU A 75 2.38 6.08 4.24
C GLU A 75 3.01 5.16 5.29
N VAL A 76 4.24 4.73 5.03
CA VAL A 76 4.97 3.83 5.92
C VAL A 76 6.40 4.27 6.18
N SER A 77 6.84 4.02 7.41
CA SER A 77 8.23 4.18 7.84
C SER A 77 8.95 2.83 7.80
N LEU A 78 10.07 2.80 7.09
CA LEU A 78 10.91 1.62 6.96
C LEU A 78 11.91 1.51 8.13
N PRO A 79 12.19 0.30 8.64
CA PRO A 79 13.19 0.09 9.68
C PRO A 79 14.59 0.48 9.20
N ASN A 80 15.32 1.21 10.06
CA ASN A 80 16.64 1.81 9.79
C ASN A 80 17.73 0.85 9.26
N LYS A 81 17.54 -0.47 9.38
CA LYS A 81 18.48 -1.49 8.88
C LYS A 81 18.28 -1.84 7.41
N MET A 82 17.26 -1.31 6.76
CA MET A 82 17.13 -1.45 5.31
C MET A 82 18.00 -0.40 4.62
N GLY A 83 19.21 -0.79 4.22
CA GLY A 83 19.96 -0.07 3.19
C GLY A 83 19.11 -0.04 1.93
N MET A 84 18.56 1.12 1.58
CA MET A 84 17.59 1.26 0.50
C MET A 84 18.27 1.10 -0.86
N ASN A 85 18.14 -0.08 -1.48
CA ASN A 85 18.21 -0.24 -2.93
C ASN A 85 16.77 -0.20 -3.47
N LEU A 86 16.23 1.00 -3.64
CA LEU A 86 14.93 1.17 -4.30
C LEU A 86 15.12 0.90 -5.81
N ILE A 87 14.84 -0.32 -6.24
CA ILE A 87 14.46 -0.56 -7.63
C ILE A 87 13.04 -0.02 -7.77
N ARG A 88 12.94 1.24 -8.21
CA ARG A 88 11.67 1.87 -8.55
C ARG A 88 11.14 1.21 -9.84
N SER A 89 10.37 0.13 -9.73
CA SER A 89 9.60 -0.39 -10.85
C SER A 89 8.39 0.50 -11.07
N SER A 90 8.60 1.66 -11.69
CA SER A 90 7.53 2.51 -12.18
C SER A 90 6.97 1.91 -13.47
N SER A 91 5.89 1.15 -13.38
CA SER A 91 4.98 0.95 -14.51
C SER A 91 3.99 2.11 -14.55
N PHE A 92 4.50 3.33 -14.75
CA PHE A 92 3.71 4.47 -15.21
C PHE A 92 4.40 5.01 -16.45
N TYR A 93 3.73 4.89 -17.59
CA TYR A 93 4.23 5.28 -18.90
C TYR A 93 4.40 6.80 -19.00
N ASN A 94 5.67 7.18 -19.17
CA ASN A 94 6.25 8.26 -19.99
C ASN A 94 6.00 9.74 -19.66
N GLY A 95 7.10 10.47 -19.40
CA GLY A 95 7.13 11.94 -19.55
C GLY A 95 8.28 12.71 -18.88
N LYS A 96 9.51 12.57 -19.40
CA LYS A 96 10.66 13.52 -19.35
C LYS A 96 11.66 13.54 -18.18
N SER A 97 12.92 13.25 -18.60
CA SER A 97 14.23 13.86 -18.30
C SER A 97 14.79 13.91 -16.86
N ASN A 98 15.83 13.08 -16.68
CA ASN A 98 17.14 13.34 -16.08
C ASN A 98 17.26 14.48 -15.05
N ASP A 99 17.42 14.10 -13.77
CA ASP A 99 18.37 14.76 -12.87
C ASP A 99 18.89 13.74 -11.83
N LEU A 100 20.21 13.70 -11.68
CA LEU A 100 20.94 12.85 -10.75
C LEU A 100 20.74 13.38 -9.32
N VAL A 101 19.97 12.69 -8.50
CA VAL A 101 19.83 13.01 -7.07
C VAL A 101 20.62 12.01 -6.24
N GLN A 102 21.59 12.52 -5.48
CA GLN A 102 22.45 11.78 -4.54
C GLN A 102 21.62 11.13 -3.42
N PRO A 103 22.02 9.96 -2.89
CA PRO A 103 21.25 9.29 -1.84
C PRO A 103 21.47 9.98 -0.49
N ALA A 104 20.41 10.60 0.04
CA ALA A 104 20.34 11.01 1.43
C ALA A 104 20.08 9.76 2.30
N PHE A 105 21.00 9.46 3.21
CA PHE A 105 20.79 8.46 4.27
C PHE A 105 19.82 9.03 5.30
N GLY A 106 18.54 8.72 5.15
CA GLY A 106 17.47 9.08 6.10
C GLY A 106 16.42 7.97 6.14
N ALA A 107 15.74 7.82 7.27
CA ALA A 107 14.66 6.84 7.45
C ALA A 107 13.67 6.91 6.28
N GLY A 108 13.63 5.84 5.48
CA GLY A 108 12.87 5.82 4.23
C GLY A 108 11.38 5.86 4.49
N HIS A 109 10.71 6.91 4.01
CA HIS A 109 9.25 6.96 3.91
C HIS A 109 8.85 6.40 2.53
N LEU A 110 7.93 5.44 2.50
CA LEU A 110 7.33 4.94 1.26
C LEU A 110 5.84 5.26 1.22
N ASN A 111 5.37 5.67 0.03
CA ASN A 111 3.96 5.78 -0.29
C ASN A 111 3.57 4.63 -1.21
N SER A 112 2.67 3.77 -0.74
CA SER A 112 2.07 2.69 -1.54
C SER A 112 0.67 3.09 -1.99
N ILE A 113 0.37 2.99 -3.28
CA ILE A 113 -0.95 3.27 -3.86
C ILE A 113 -1.44 2.00 -4.56
N CYS A 114 -2.67 1.58 -4.23
CA CYS A 114 -3.41 0.51 -4.91
C CYS A 114 -4.66 1.10 -5.57
#